data_AF-A0A5D0S944-F1
#
_entry.id   AF-A0A5D0S944-F1
#
_cell.length_a   1.000
_cell.length_b   1.000
_cell.length_c   1.000
_cell.angle_alpha   90.00
_cell.angle_beta   90.00
_cell.angle_gamma   90.00
#
_symmetry.space_group_name_H-M   'P 1'
#
loop_
_entity.id
_entity.type
_entity.pdbx_description
1 polymer ?
#
loop_
_entity_poly.entity_id
_entity_poly.type
_entity_poly.pdbx_seq_one_letter_code
_entity_poly.pdbx_strand_id
1 'polypeptide(L)'
;MAPKDTRFQPISGMTTPRFAGMPTFMRLPYLAPGDRMIDDTDIAIVGVPFDGGTSNRPGPRHGPRQLRDLSTMIRTTHPRSGVNPFELMNCADLGDSPVNPIDLMESLDLITEFYAGLVSKNIMPMTAGGDHLISFPILRAVGAKRPVGMIHFDAHTDMNDTYFGDSRFTHGTPFRRAIEGGFLDPARTIQIGIRGVKYDVTDFDWALDQGVRIIEIEEFYDRGIASVMDEARSIVGDQPTYVSFDIDCIDPAFAPGTGTPEIGGFTTFEAQQLVRALDGLNLIGADLVEVSPPFDPSGGTAWVGVSIMFELLCVLAKSRSANHP
;
A
#
# COMPACT_ATOMS: atom_id res chain seq x y z
N MET A 1 -4.78 -26.27 3.29
CA MET A 1 -4.25 -26.54 4.65
C MET A 1 -5.44 -26.42 5.60
N ALA A 2 -5.34 -26.83 6.87
CA ALA A 2 -6.36 -26.38 7.83
C ALA A 2 -6.05 -24.91 8.18
N PRO A 3 -7.06 -24.06 8.44
CA PRO A 3 -6.80 -22.70 8.89
C PRO A 3 -6.00 -22.67 10.18
N LYS A 4 -5.06 -21.73 10.31
CA LYS A 4 -4.34 -21.46 11.57
C LYS A 4 -5.32 -21.22 12.73
N ASP A 5 -6.35 -20.41 12.48
CA ASP A 5 -7.45 -20.15 13.39
C ASP A 5 -8.75 -19.92 12.62
N THR A 6 -9.81 -20.63 13.02
CA THR A 6 -11.11 -20.56 12.36
C THR A 6 -11.88 -19.27 12.66
N ARG A 7 -11.47 -18.51 13.68
CA ARG A 7 -12.06 -17.21 14.03
C ARG A 7 -11.68 -16.10 13.03
N PHE A 8 -10.55 -16.24 12.34
CA PHE A 8 -10.00 -15.25 11.40
C PHE A 8 -10.35 -15.55 9.94
N GLN A 9 -11.46 -16.25 9.70
CA GLN A 9 -11.88 -16.63 8.35
C GLN A 9 -12.89 -15.65 7.75
N PRO A 10 -12.79 -15.34 6.45
CA PRO A 10 -13.83 -14.64 5.73
C PRO A 10 -15.17 -15.37 5.78
N ILE A 11 -16.26 -14.60 5.80
CA ILE A 11 -17.59 -15.18 5.61
C ILE A 11 -17.70 -15.80 4.20
N SER A 12 -17.95 -17.10 4.14
CA SER A 12 -18.10 -17.82 2.87
C SER A 12 -19.23 -17.26 2.02
N GLY A 13 -18.96 -17.05 0.73
CA GLY A 13 -19.96 -16.68 -0.26
C GLY A 13 -21.05 -17.75 -0.50
N MET A 14 -20.79 -18.99 -0.06
CA MET A 14 -21.77 -20.09 -0.11
C MET A 14 -22.70 -20.10 1.11
N THR A 15 -22.32 -19.43 2.20
CA THR A 15 -23.15 -19.31 3.41
C THR A 15 -23.96 -18.02 3.39
N THR A 16 -23.28 -16.90 3.09
CA THR A 16 -23.90 -15.58 2.97
C THR A 16 -23.54 -15.00 1.60
N PRO A 17 -24.51 -14.63 0.76
CA PRO A 17 -24.25 -14.01 -0.54
C PRO A 17 -23.30 -12.81 -0.41
N ARG A 18 -22.48 -12.56 -1.44
CA ARG A 18 -21.41 -11.54 -1.39
C ARG A 18 -21.93 -10.11 -1.25
N PHE A 19 -23.13 -9.84 -1.76
CA PHE A 19 -23.82 -8.56 -1.61
C PHE A 19 -24.42 -8.32 -0.21
N ALA A 20 -24.26 -9.26 0.73
CA ALA A 20 -24.87 -9.23 2.05
C ALA A 20 -23.84 -9.35 3.18
N GLY A 21 -24.21 -8.81 4.35
CA GLY A 21 -23.36 -8.68 5.53
C GLY A 21 -22.76 -7.29 5.67
N MET A 22 -22.08 -7.05 6.80
CA MET A 22 -21.33 -5.81 7.00
C MET A 22 -20.06 -5.84 6.12
N PRO A 23 -19.79 -4.80 5.32
CA PRO A 23 -18.64 -4.78 4.41
C PRO A 23 -17.34 -4.45 5.16
N THR A 24 -16.68 -5.47 5.69
CA THR A 24 -15.30 -5.43 6.16
C THR A 24 -14.36 -5.86 5.03
N PHE A 25 -13.07 -5.53 5.14
CA PHE A 25 -12.06 -5.96 4.18
C PHE A 25 -12.07 -7.47 4.01
N MET A 26 -12.33 -7.90 2.78
CA MET A 26 -12.43 -9.29 2.33
C MET A 26 -13.42 -10.13 3.15
N ARG A 27 -14.41 -9.47 3.80
CA ARG A 27 -15.39 -10.08 4.72
C ARG A 27 -14.75 -10.76 5.94
N LEU A 28 -13.57 -10.31 6.35
CA LEU A 28 -12.88 -10.74 7.57
C LEU A 28 -13.61 -10.27 8.83
N PRO A 29 -13.33 -10.87 10.00
CA PRO A 29 -13.81 -10.31 11.26
C PRO A 29 -13.29 -8.89 11.44
N TYR A 30 -14.19 -8.00 11.87
CA TYR A 30 -13.84 -6.68 12.38
C TYR A 30 -13.46 -6.81 13.85
N LEU A 31 -12.28 -6.31 14.22
CA LEU A 31 -11.82 -6.23 15.59
C LEU A 31 -11.85 -4.78 16.05
N ALA A 32 -12.77 -4.47 16.96
CA ALA A 32 -12.89 -3.13 17.51
C ALA A 32 -11.68 -2.79 18.40
N PRO A 33 -11.34 -1.49 18.59
CA PRO A 33 -10.30 -1.09 19.53
C PRO A 33 -10.51 -1.70 20.92
N GLY A 34 -9.48 -2.36 21.44
CA GLY A 34 -9.51 -3.06 22.73
C GLY A 34 -10.03 -4.50 22.68
N ASP A 35 -10.38 -5.03 21.50
CA ASP A 35 -10.67 -6.45 21.34
C ASP A 35 -9.42 -7.28 21.65
N ARG A 36 -9.58 -8.34 22.44
CA ARG A 36 -8.50 -9.23 22.86
C ARG A 36 -7.93 -10.04 21.69
N MET A 37 -8.70 -10.26 20.63
CA MET A 37 -8.24 -10.96 19.43
C MET A 37 -7.22 -10.15 18.61
N ILE A 38 -7.04 -8.85 18.89
CA ILE A 38 -6.01 -8.05 18.23
C ILE A 38 -4.62 -8.65 18.48
N ASP A 39 -4.35 -9.16 19.68
CA ASP A 39 -3.04 -9.72 20.03
C ASP A 39 -2.77 -11.08 19.34
N ASP A 40 -3.82 -11.72 18.80
CA ASP A 40 -3.73 -12.96 18.01
C ASP A 40 -3.58 -12.68 16.49
N THR A 41 -3.59 -11.41 16.07
CA THR A 41 -3.56 -11.01 14.65
C THR A 41 -2.14 -11.02 14.10
N ASP A 42 -1.90 -11.66 12.96
CA ASP A 42 -0.60 -11.65 12.28
C ASP A 42 -0.51 -10.49 11.28
N ILE A 43 -1.59 -10.26 10.52
CA ILE A 43 -1.69 -9.22 9.50
C ILE A 43 -2.98 -8.43 9.72
N ALA A 44 -2.85 -7.13 9.95
CA ALA A 44 -3.97 -6.21 10.08
C ALA A 44 -4.26 -5.53 8.74
N ILE A 45 -5.49 -5.63 8.25
CA ILE A 45 -5.97 -4.80 7.15
C ILE A 45 -6.58 -3.53 7.74
N VAL A 46 -6.04 -2.37 7.36
CA VAL A 46 -6.35 -1.07 7.99
C VAL A 46 -6.68 -0.05 6.91
N GLY A 47 -7.76 0.70 7.08
CA GLY A 47 -8.02 1.88 6.24
C GLY A 47 -7.37 3.15 6.80
N VAL A 48 -6.88 4.04 5.94
CA VAL A 48 -6.47 5.41 6.34
C VAL A 48 -7.26 6.42 5.51
N PRO A 49 -8.44 6.87 5.96
CA PRO A 49 -9.33 7.73 5.17
C PRO A 49 -8.89 9.21 5.22
N PHE A 50 -7.72 9.53 4.67
CA PHE A 50 -7.10 10.85 4.72
C PHE A 50 -6.64 11.33 3.35
N ASP A 51 -6.94 12.57 2.98
CA ASP A 51 -6.43 13.19 1.74
C ASP A 51 -6.03 14.66 1.94
N GLY A 52 -5.57 14.99 3.16
CA GLY A 52 -5.17 16.35 3.51
C GLY A 52 -3.86 16.80 2.84
N GLY A 53 -3.09 15.87 2.27
CA GLY A 53 -1.87 16.15 1.50
C GLY A 53 -2.14 16.39 0.01
N THR A 54 -3.36 16.18 -0.46
CA THR A 54 -3.71 16.24 -1.88
C THR A 54 -3.63 17.66 -2.43
N SER A 55 -2.86 17.85 -3.50
CA SER A 55 -2.62 19.17 -4.08
C SER A 55 -3.59 19.58 -5.20
N ASN A 56 -4.28 18.60 -5.83
CA ASN A 56 -5.12 18.82 -7.01
C ASN A 56 -6.55 18.29 -6.85
N ARG A 57 -6.77 16.97 -7.03
CA ARG A 57 -8.11 16.35 -7.02
C ARG A 57 -8.31 15.49 -5.76
N PRO A 58 -9.04 15.99 -4.74
CA PRO A 58 -9.27 15.26 -3.49
C PRO A 58 -10.31 14.14 -3.66
N GLY A 59 -10.49 13.31 -2.64
CA GLY A 59 -11.35 12.14 -2.70
C GLY A 59 -10.73 10.84 -2.17
N PRO A 60 -9.39 10.65 -2.12
CA PRO A 60 -8.79 9.44 -1.53
C PRO A 60 -9.23 9.13 -0.10
N ARG A 61 -9.72 10.13 0.67
CA ARG A 61 -10.35 9.90 1.99
C ARG A 61 -11.51 8.90 1.95
N HIS A 62 -12.15 8.70 0.79
CA HIS A 62 -13.25 7.76 0.60
C HIS A 62 -12.78 6.37 0.13
N GLY A 63 -11.52 6.24 -0.31
CA GLY A 63 -10.92 5.03 -0.85
C GLY A 63 -11.10 3.80 0.05
N PRO A 64 -10.75 3.85 1.36
CA PRO A 64 -10.88 2.68 2.24
C PRO A 64 -12.30 2.11 2.30
N ARG A 65 -13.32 2.96 2.22
CA ARG A 65 -14.72 2.53 2.24
C ARG A 65 -15.12 1.80 0.95
N GLN A 66 -14.75 2.33 -0.20
CA GLN A 66 -15.06 1.71 -1.49
C GLN A 66 -14.26 0.41 -1.69
N LEU A 67 -13.01 0.39 -1.23
CA LEU A 67 -12.18 -0.81 -1.23
C LEU A 67 -12.79 -1.93 -0.35
N ARG A 68 -13.30 -1.61 0.85
CA ARG A 68 -14.04 -2.59 1.67
C ARG A 68 -15.27 -3.14 0.95
N ASP A 69 -16.08 -2.28 0.32
CA ASP A 69 -17.29 -2.71 -0.38
C ASP A 69 -16.97 -3.69 -1.52
N LEU A 70 -16.02 -3.33 -2.38
CA LEU A 70 -15.64 -4.19 -3.52
C LEU A 70 -14.80 -5.41 -3.12
N SER A 71 -14.16 -5.38 -1.93
CA SER A 71 -13.48 -6.54 -1.37
C SER A 71 -14.41 -7.74 -1.16
N THR A 72 -15.73 -7.52 -1.08
CA THR A 72 -16.73 -8.60 -0.94
C THR A 72 -16.71 -9.59 -2.10
N MET A 73 -16.15 -9.20 -3.26
CA MET A 73 -15.96 -10.06 -4.44
C MET A 73 -14.71 -10.95 -4.35
N ILE A 74 -13.74 -10.61 -3.49
CA ILE A 74 -12.51 -11.39 -3.30
C ILE A 74 -12.82 -12.77 -2.72
N ARG A 75 -12.15 -13.80 -3.25
CA ARG A 75 -12.22 -15.18 -2.76
C ARG A 75 -10.99 -15.50 -1.92
N THR A 76 -10.95 -16.68 -1.32
CA THR A 76 -9.90 -17.02 -0.34
C THR A 76 -8.59 -17.47 -0.96
N THR A 77 -8.61 -18.05 -2.18
CA THR A 77 -7.42 -18.69 -2.75
C THR A 77 -6.97 -17.99 -4.02
N HIS A 78 -5.70 -17.64 -4.07
CA HIS A 78 -5.05 -17.09 -5.25
C HIS A 78 -4.92 -18.17 -6.35
N PRO A 79 -5.45 -17.94 -7.56
CA PRO A 79 -5.56 -18.99 -8.59
C PRO A 79 -4.22 -19.47 -9.16
N ARG A 80 -3.21 -18.59 -9.26
CA ARG A 80 -1.87 -18.94 -9.78
C ARG A 80 -0.96 -19.59 -8.75
N SER A 81 -0.76 -18.95 -7.59
CA SER A 81 0.14 -19.42 -6.54
C SER A 81 -0.48 -20.49 -5.62
N GLY A 82 -1.81 -20.64 -5.61
CA GLY A 82 -2.53 -21.55 -4.70
C GLY A 82 -2.58 -21.06 -3.25
N VAL A 83 -2.06 -19.87 -2.96
CA VAL A 83 -2.00 -19.30 -1.61
C VAL A 83 -3.41 -18.94 -1.13
N ASN A 84 -3.74 -19.39 0.08
CA ASN A 84 -4.87 -18.84 0.84
C ASN A 84 -4.28 -18.09 2.05
N PRO A 85 -4.22 -16.74 2.03
CA PRO A 85 -3.56 -15.98 3.10
C PRO A 85 -4.27 -16.18 4.46
N PHE A 86 -5.57 -16.43 4.45
CA PHE A 86 -6.37 -16.63 5.66
C PHE A 86 -6.19 -18.02 6.29
N GLU A 87 -5.70 -19.00 5.54
CA GLU A 87 -5.27 -20.28 6.12
C GLU A 87 -3.87 -20.18 6.72
N LEU A 88 -2.99 -19.39 6.10
CA LEU A 88 -1.61 -19.21 6.54
C LEU A 88 -1.48 -18.30 7.77
N MET A 89 -2.27 -17.23 7.82
CA MET A 89 -2.14 -16.15 8.79
C MET A 89 -3.50 -15.73 9.37
N ASN A 90 -3.49 -15.32 10.63
CA ASN A 90 -4.62 -14.67 11.27
C ASN A 90 -4.72 -13.24 10.72
N CYS A 91 -5.63 -13.03 9.76
CA CYS A 91 -5.88 -11.73 9.16
C CYS A 91 -7.19 -11.14 9.71
N ALA A 92 -7.22 -9.84 10.00
CA ALA A 92 -8.42 -9.15 10.47
C ALA A 92 -8.53 -7.74 9.89
N ASP A 93 -9.77 -7.23 9.80
CA ASP A 93 -10.03 -5.80 9.55
C ASP A 93 -10.01 -5.07 10.89
N LEU A 94 -9.07 -4.15 11.07
CA LEU A 94 -8.93 -3.37 12.30
C LEU A 94 -9.63 -2.00 12.22
N GLY A 95 -10.49 -1.81 11.22
CA GLY A 95 -11.16 -0.54 10.98
C GLY A 95 -10.22 0.49 10.37
N ASP A 96 -10.46 1.74 10.69
CA ASP A 96 -9.69 2.86 10.15
C ASP A 96 -8.74 3.44 11.21
N SER A 97 -7.54 3.81 10.78
CA SER A 97 -6.65 4.66 11.57
C SER A 97 -7.35 5.97 11.90
N PRO A 98 -7.16 6.53 13.12
CA PRO A 98 -7.70 7.84 13.44
C PRO A 98 -7.08 8.92 12.56
N VAL A 99 -7.90 9.89 12.14
CA VAL A 99 -7.53 11.02 11.29
C VAL A 99 -8.30 12.27 11.73
N ASN A 100 -7.72 13.45 11.57
CA ASN A 100 -8.40 14.74 11.68
C ASN A 100 -8.43 15.43 10.30
N PRO A 101 -9.57 15.48 9.60
CA PRO A 101 -9.63 16.06 8.25
C PRO A 101 -9.38 17.58 8.21
N ILE A 102 -9.32 18.25 9.35
CA ILE A 102 -9.11 19.70 9.48
C ILE A 102 -7.67 20.02 9.94
N ASP A 103 -7.00 19.10 10.61
CA ASP A 103 -5.63 19.26 11.08
C ASP A 103 -4.74 18.15 10.49
N LEU A 104 -3.92 18.56 9.51
CA LEU A 104 -2.97 17.69 8.84
C LEU A 104 -1.95 17.14 9.84
N MET A 105 -1.38 17.98 10.69
CA MET A 105 -0.29 17.56 11.59
C MET A 105 -0.80 16.61 12.65
N GLU A 106 -1.98 16.89 13.23
CA GLU A 106 -2.63 15.97 14.16
C GLU A 106 -2.92 14.62 13.49
N SER A 107 -3.37 14.61 12.23
CA SER A 107 -3.56 13.37 11.48
C SER A 107 -2.27 12.55 11.35
N LEU A 108 -1.15 13.20 11.01
CA LEU A 108 0.13 12.49 10.90
C LEU A 108 0.55 11.85 12.23
N ASP A 109 0.32 12.53 13.35
CA ASP A 109 0.66 12.01 14.68
C ASP A 109 -0.27 10.87 15.11
N LEU A 110 -1.59 11.02 14.88
CA LEU A 110 -2.58 9.97 15.14
C LEU A 110 -2.31 8.70 14.33
N ILE A 111 -1.98 8.85 13.04
CA ILE A 111 -1.62 7.72 12.18
C ILE A 111 -0.33 7.07 12.70
N THR A 112 0.70 7.87 13.03
CA THR A 112 1.96 7.33 13.58
C THR A 112 1.71 6.50 14.84
N GLU A 113 0.93 7.02 15.79
CA GLU A 113 0.63 6.33 17.06
C GLU A 113 -0.12 5.02 16.83
N PHE A 114 -1.11 5.02 15.94
CA PHE A 114 -1.87 3.82 15.59
C PHE A 114 -0.96 2.71 15.04
N TYR A 115 -0.11 3.04 14.06
CA TYR A 115 0.80 2.06 13.44
C TYR A 115 1.94 1.65 14.39
N ALA A 116 2.43 2.54 15.26
CA ALA A 116 3.38 2.19 16.31
C ALA A 116 2.78 1.15 17.27
N GLY A 117 1.48 1.26 17.57
CA GLY A 117 0.73 0.26 18.32
C GLY A 117 0.76 -1.12 17.66
N LEU A 118 0.48 -1.19 16.34
CA LEU A 118 0.55 -2.44 15.57
C LEU A 118 1.95 -3.05 15.58
N VAL A 119 2.97 -2.24 15.26
CA VAL A 119 4.38 -2.66 15.23
C VAL A 119 4.84 -3.16 16.60
N SER A 120 4.41 -2.52 17.70
CA SER A 120 4.77 -2.94 19.07
C SER A 120 4.23 -4.33 19.42
N LYS A 121 3.08 -4.70 18.85
CA LYS A 121 2.45 -6.01 18.97
C LYS A 121 2.95 -7.02 17.94
N ASN A 122 3.94 -6.64 17.14
CA ASN A 122 4.43 -7.43 16.00
C ASN A 122 3.29 -7.76 15.01
N ILE A 123 2.35 -6.84 14.76
CA ILE A 123 1.29 -7.01 13.76
C ILE A 123 1.75 -6.35 12.47
N MET A 124 1.72 -7.08 11.36
CA MET A 124 2.11 -6.57 10.04
C MET A 124 0.96 -5.76 9.41
N PRO A 125 1.17 -4.51 8.99
CA PRO A 125 0.13 -3.72 8.34
C PRO A 125 -0.02 -4.03 6.85
N MET A 126 -1.26 -4.20 6.41
CA MET A 126 -1.70 -4.10 5.01
C MET A 126 -2.69 -2.94 4.92
N THR A 127 -2.24 -1.82 4.37
CA THR A 127 -2.97 -0.56 4.44
C THR A 127 -3.75 -0.28 3.17
N ALA A 128 -4.94 0.27 3.34
CA ALA A 128 -5.79 0.77 2.26
C ALA A 128 -5.97 2.27 2.39
N GLY A 129 -5.68 2.97 1.30
CA GLY A 129 -6.20 4.29 0.98
C GLY A 129 -5.56 5.44 1.72
N GLY A 130 -6.22 6.57 1.51
CA GLY A 130 -5.67 7.89 1.67
C GLY A 130 -4.84 8.31 0.46
N ASP A 131 -4.48 9.59 0.42
CA ASP A 131 -3.45 10.06 -0.50
C ASP A 131 -2.07 9.56 -0.05
N HIS A 132 -1.07 9.69 -0.91
CA HIS A 132 0.24 9.08 -0.66
C HIS A 132 0.96 9.65 0.59
N LEU A 133 0.51 10.79 1.13
CA LEU A 133 1.09 11.35 2.36
C LEU A 133 0.93 10.39 3.56
N ILE A 134 -0.08 9.50 3.55
CA ILE A 134 -0.29 8.53 4.63
C ILE A 134 0.86 7.54 4.81
N SER A 135 1.68 7.32 3.78
CA SER A 135 2.84 6.42 3.87
C SER A 135 3.95 7.01 4.75
N PHE A 136 4.08 8.34 4.86
CA PHE A 136 5.07 8.96 5.75
C PHE A 136 4.88 8.62 7.24
N PRO A 137 3.71 8.84 7.88
CA PRO A 137 3.51 8.47 9.28
C PRO A 137 3.54 6.95 9.51
N ILE A 138 3.20 6.13 8.50
CA ILE A 138 3.37 4.67 8.56
C ILE A 138 4.86 4.30 8.57
N LEU A 139 5.65 4.85 7.64
CA LEU A 139 7.11 4.67 7.57
C LEU A 139 7.79 5.15 8.85
N ARG A 140 7.34 6.27 9.42
CA ARG A 140 7.80 6.75 10.73
C ARG A 140 7.62 5.70 11.83
N ALA A 141 6.51 4.97 11.84
CA ALA A 141 6.26 3.90 12.80
C ALA A 141 7.04 2.61 12.51
N VAL A 142 7.01 2.11 11.27
CA VAL A 142 7.67 0.83 10.90
C VAL A 142 9.19 0.95 10.86
N GLY A 143 9.71 2.12 10.49
CA GLY A 143 11.13 2.46 10.41
C GLY A 143 11.72 3.03 11.70
N ALA A 144 10.93 3.17 12.77
CA ALA A 144 11.37 3.83 14.02
C ALA A 144 12.62 3.22 14.66
N LYS A 145 12.81 1.90 14.53
CA LYS A 145 13.98 1.19 15.10
C LYS A 145 15.18 1.17 14.16
N ARG A 146 14.93 1.11 12.86
CA ARG A 146 15.93 1.11 11.79
C ARG A 146 15.26 1.48 10.47
N PRO A 147 15.94 2.21 9.56
CA PRO A 147 15.40 2.50 8.25
C PRO A 147 15.11 1.21 7.47
N VAL A 148 13.99 1.20 6.75
CA VAL A 148 13.52 0.06 5.95
C VAL A 148 13.87 0.28 4.49
N GLY A 149 13.92 -0.79 3.69
CA GLY A 149 13.99 -0.68 2.23
C GLY A 149 12.59 -0.49 1.66
N MET A 150 12.48 -0.13 0.38
CA MET A 150 11.18 0.02 -0.27
C MET A 150 11.20 -0.36 -1.74
N ILE A 151 10.13 -1.04 -2.17
CA ILE A 151 9.75 -1.14 -3.58
C ILE A 151 8.48 -0.31 -3.76
N HIS A 152 8.56 0.69 -4.61
CA HIS A 152 7.55 1.70 -4.82
C HIS A 152 7.04 1.64 -6.26
N PHE A 153 5.73 1.48 -6.44
CA PHE A 153 5.07 1.49 -7.74
C PHE A 153 4.20 2.74 -7.86
N ASP A 154 4.56 3.65 -8.76
CA ASP A 154 3.94 4.98 -8.85
C ASP A 154 4.20 5.60 -10.24
N ALA A 155 3.37 6.53 -10.66
CA ALA A 155 3.68 7.45 -11.76
C ALA A 155 4.65 8.58 -11.34
N HIS A 156 4.77 8.88 -10.05
CA HIS A 156 5.47 10.02 -9.47
C HIS A 156 6.56 9.60 -8.48
N THR A 157 7.57 10.45 -8.29
CA THR A 157 8.64 10.18 -7.33
C THR A 157 8.20 10.39 -5.89
N ASP A 158 7.26 11.31 -5.65
CA ASP A 158 6.81 11.69 -4.30
C ASP A 158 7.96 12.13 -3.36
N MET A 159 8.98 12.75 -3.96
CA MET A 159 10.19 13.26 -3.31
C MET A 159 10.40 14.78 -3.44
N ASN A 160 9.34 15.53 -3.77
CA ASN A 160 9.39 16.98 -3.76
C ASN A 160 9.71 17.52 -2.35
N ASP A 161 10.26 18.74 -2.29
CA ASP A 161 10.52 19.40 -1.01
C ASP A 161 9.27 20.05 -0.44
N THR A 162 8.77 21.08 -1.12
CA THR A 162 7.66 21.89 -0.62
C THR A 162 6.69 22.24 -1.72
N TYR A 163 5.46 22.53 -1.31
CA TYR A 163 4.41 23.04 -2.19
C TYR A 163 3.94 24.41 -1.68
N PHE A 164 3.60 25.31 -2.61
CA PHE A 164 2.94 26.60 -2.34
C PHE A 164 3.59 27.42 -1.21
N GLY A 165 4.92 27.50 -1.19
CA GLY A 165 5.70 28.09 -0.10
C GLY A 165 6.39 27.00 0.72
N ASP A 166 6.25 27.04 2.04
CA ASP A 166 6.95 26.14 2.98
C ASP A 166 6.11 24.92 3.39
N SER A 167 5.08 24.55 2.61
CA SER A 167 4.23 23.39 2.94
C SER A 167 4.99 22.09 2.63
N ARG A 168 5.55 21.48 3.69
CA ARG A 168 6.44 20.31 3.62
C ARG A 168 5.73 18.96 3.56
N PHE A 169 4.41 18.94 3.74
CA PHE A 169 3.61 17.72 3.86
C PHE A 169 2.47 17.76 2.86
N THR A 170 2.72 17.17 1.71
CA THR A 170 1.75 16.87 0.65
C THR A 170 1.93 15.43 0.20
N HIS A 171 0.99 14.91 -0.58
CA HIS A 171 1.12 13.58 -1.19
C HIS A 171 2.36 13.45 -2.08
N GLY A 172 2.91 14.54 -2.63
CA GLY A 172 4.16 14.53 -3.40
C GLY A 172 5.45 14.63 -2.60
N THR A 173 5.41 14.56 -1.26
CA THR A 173 6.58 14.71 -0.36
C THR A 173 6.87 13.55 0.61
N PRO A 174 6.08 12.47 0.75
CA PRO A 174 6.18 11.54 1.87
C PRO A 174 7.55 10.85 1.96
N PHE A 175 8.15 10.47 0.83
CA PHE A 175 9.38 9.68 0.83
C PHE A 175 10.61 10.53 1.07
N ARG A 176 10.62 11.79 0.63
CA ARG A 176 11.65 12.73 1.05
C ARG A 176 11.63 12.93 2.56
N ARG A 177 10.46 13.09 3.17
CA ARG A 177 10.31 13.19 4.64
C ARG A 177 10.73 11.91 5.35
N ALA A 178 10.45 10.74 4.77
CA ALA A 178 10.86 9.47 5.33
C ALA A 178 12.39 9.27 5.31
N ILE A 179 13.06 9.66 4.22
CA ILE A 179 14.53 9.61 4.10
C ILE A 179 15.18 10.61 5.05
N GLU A 180 14.76 11.87 5.06
CA GLU A 180 15.29 12.88 5.98
C GLU A 180 15.06 12.52 7.45
N GLY A 181 13.95 11.85 7.76
CA GLY A 181 13.63 11.34 9.09
C GLY A 181 14.41 10.08 9.49
N GLY A 182 15.19 9.47 8.58
CA GLY A 182 15.93 8.23 8.84
C GLY A 182 15.05 6.98 8.96
N PHE A 183 13.84 7.03 8.41
CA PHE A 183 12.87 5.92 8.44
C PHE A 183 12.93 5.06 7.17
N LEU A 184 13.42 5.63 6.07
CA LEU A 184 13.60 4.97 4.78
C LEU A 184 15.08 5.00 4.37
N ASP A 185 15.60 3.86 3.92
CA ASP A 185 16.96 3.70 3.42
C ASP A 185 16.98 3.98 1.91
N PRO A 186 17.53 5.12 1.43
CA PRO A 186 17.47 5.46 0.02
C PRO A 186 18.26 4.47 -0.85
N ALA A 187 19.37 3.90 -0.34
CA ALA A 187 20.17 2.93 -1.08
C ALA A 187 19.47 1.57 -1.26
N ARG A 188 18.39 1.32 -0.51
CA ARG A 188 17.51 0.16 -0.64
C ARG A 188 16.10 0.57 -1.07
N THR A 189 15.98 1.68 -1.79
CA THR A 189 14.73 2.17 -2.34
C THR A 189 14.77 2.13 -3.86
N ILE A 190 13.77 1.51 -4.46
CA ILE A 190 13.53 1.51 -5.91
C ILE A 190 12.11 1.94 -6.23
N GLN A 191 11.97 2.86 -7.18
CA GLN A 191 10.70 3.35 -7.71
C GLN A 191 10.52 2.87 -9.15
N ILE A 192 9.31 2.42 -9.49
CA ILE A 192 9.04 1.74 -10.77
C ILE A 192 7.74 2.28 -11.37
N GLY A 193 7.82 2.80 -12.60
CA GLY A 193 6.67 3.30 -13.36
C GLY A 193 6.60 4.82 -13.53
N ILE A 194 7.67 5.52 -13.11
CA ILE A 194 7.73 6.99 -13.09
C ILE A 194 7.59 7.55 -14.51
N ARG A 195 6.68 8.51 -14.69
CA ARG A 195 6.35 9.11 -15.98
C ARG A 195 5.62 10.44 -15.81
N GLY A 196 5.15 11.00 -16.93
CA GLY A 196 4.38 12.25 -16.93
C GLY A 196 5.25 13.49 -17.12
N VAL A 197 4.59 14.65 -17.11
CA VAL A 197 5.27 15.94 -17.29
C VAL A 197 5.87 16.43 -15.98
N LYS A 198 7.15 16.80 -16.00
CA LYS A 198 7.87 17.29 -14.82
C LYS A 198 7.79 18.83 -14.73
N TYR A 199 7.58 19.39 -13.54
CA TYR A 199 7.64 20.85 -13.32
C TYR A 199 9.08 21.37 -13.45
N ASP A 200 10.01 20.63 -12.84
CA ASP A 200 11.46 20.69 -13.00
C ASP A 200 12.04 19.30 -12.70
N VAL A 201 13.36 19.15 -12.61
CA VAL A 201 14.02 17.85 -12.35
C VAL A 201 14.55 17.72 -10.92
N THR A 202 14.20 18.65 -10.02
CA THR A 202 14.87 18.76 -8.72
C THR A 202 14.55 17.63 -7.76
N ASP A 203 13.34 17.06 -7.84
CA ASP A 203 12.94 15.86 -7.09
C ASP A 203 13.69 14.62 -7.58
N PHE A 204 13.81 14.45 -8.90
CA PHE A 204 14.58 13.40 -9.55
C PHE A 204 16.06 13.46 -9.18
N ASP A 205 16.69 14.62 -9.35
CA ASP A 205 18.11 14.83 -9.04
C ASP A 205 18.36 14.58 -7.55
N TRP A 206 17.49 15.08 -6.67
CA TRP A 206 17.60 14.84 -5.23
C TRP A 206 17.50 13.36 -4.87
N ALA A 207 16.53 12.63 -5.46
CA ALA A 207 16.36 11.20 -5.22
C ALA A 207 17.61 10.40 -5.64
N LEU A 208 18.15 10.70 -6.83
CA LEU A 208 19.38 10.08 -7.33
C LEU A 208 20.59 10.40 -6.44
N ASP A 209 20.71 11.65 -5.98
CA ASP A 209 21.77 12.08 -5.06
C ASP A 209 21.71 11.37 -3.70
N GLN A 210 20.51 11.00 -3.23
CA GLN A 210 20.34 10.18 -2.02
C GLN A 210 20.67 8.70 -2.25
N GLY A 211 20.74 8.24 -3.51
CA GLY A 211 20.98 6.85 -3.88
C GLY A 211 19.73 6.03 -4.16
N VAL A 212 18.57 6.68 -4.39
CA VAL A 212 17.34 6.01 -4.82
C VAL A 212 17.48 5.56 -6.27
N ARG A 213 17.01 4.34 -6.57
CA ARG A 213 16.88 3.85 -7.94
C ARG A 213 15.53 4.21 -8.52
N ILE A 214 15.51 4.94 -9.65
CA ILE A 214 14.28 5.26 -10.37
C ILE A 214 14.23 4.53 -11.71
N ILE A 215 13.21 3.69 -11.92
CA ILE A 215 12.89 3.05 -13.20
C ILE A 215 11.73 3.84 -13.83
N GLU A 216 12.04 4.66 -14.84
CA GLU A 216 11.04 5.34 -15.65
C GLU A 216 10.24 4.33 -16.50
N ILE A 217 9.03 4.70 -16.92
CA ILE A 217 8.11 3.80 -17.60
C ILE A 217 8.68 3.26 -18.93
N GLU A 218 9.47 4.06 -19.65
CA GLU A 218 10.14 3.66 -20.89
C GLU A 218 11.17 2.56 -20.63
N GLU A 219 12.00 2.74 -19.59
CA GLU A 219 12.99 1.73 -19.18
C GLU A 219 12.29 0.42 -18.76
N PHE A 220 11.17 0.54 -18.05
CA PHE A 220 10.36 -0.62 -17.66
C PHE A 220 9.91 -1.42 -18.88
N TYR A 221 9.35 -0.77 -19.90
CA TYR A 221 8.86 -1.46 -21.09
C TYR A 221 9.99 -2.01 -21.97
N ASP A 222 11.14 -1.33 -22.03
CA ASP A 222 12.32 -1.80 -22.77
C ASP A 222 12.93 -3.07 -22.15
N ARG A 223 12.96 -3.16 -20.81
CA ARG A 223 13.57 -4.27 -20.07
C ARG A 223 12.60 -5.42 -19.75
N GLY A 224 11.33 -5.08 -19.55
CA GLY A 224 10.29 -5.99 -19.10
C GLY A 224 10.37 -6.35 -17.60
N ILE A 225 9.26 -6.90 -17.10
CA ILE A 225 9.01 -7.15 -15.68
C ILE A 225 10.09 -8.00 -15.01
N ALA A 226 10.54 -9.09 -15.66
CA ALA A 226 11.49 -10.00 -15.04
C ALA A 226 12.83 -9.30 -14.74
N SER A 227 13.38 -8.56 -15.70
CA SER A 227 14.65 -7.84 -15.53
C SER A 227 14.54 -6.72 -14.50
N VAL A 228 13.44 -5.96 -14.51
CA VAL A 228 13.22 -4.87 -13.54
C VAL A 228 13.07 -5.42 -12.14
N MET A 229 12.29 -6.49 -11.95
CA MET A 229 12.07 -7.07 -10.63
C MET A 229 13.28 -7.82 -10.10
N ASP A 230 14.13 -8.41 -10.95
CA ASP A 230 15.42 -8.98 -10.52
C ASP A 230 16.34 -7.89 -9.93
N GLU A 231 16.40 -6.70 -10.55
CA GLU A 231 17.13 -5.56 -9.98
C GLU A 231 16.49 -5.06 -8.69
N ALA A 232 15.17 -4.90 -8.66
CA ALA A 232 14.44 -4.46 -7.46
C ALA A 232 14.74 -5.36 -6.26
N ARG A 233 14.73 -6.69 -6.48
CA ARG A 233 15.06 -7.69 -5.45
C ARG A 233 16.52 -7.59 -5.02
N SER A 234 17.44 -7.37 -5.95
CA SER A 234 18.87 -7.19 -5.64
C SER A 234 19.13 -5.96 -4.79
N ILE A 235 18.41 -4.86 -5.04
CA ILE A 235 18.55 -3.60 -4.29
C ILE A 235 18.06 -3.75 -2.85
N VAL A 236 16.88 -4.32 -2.66
CA VAL A 236 16.30 -4.44 -1.31
C VAL A 236 16.91 -5.58 -0.48
N GLY A 237 17.40 -6.62 -1.16
CA GLY A 237 18.03 -7.80 -0.55
C GLY A 237 17.10 -8.54 0.42
N ASP A 238 17.71 -9.17 1.44
CA ASP A 238 17.00 -9.97 2.46
C ASP A 238 16.59 -9.15 3.71
N GLN A 239 16.81 -7.83 3.69
CA GLN A 239 16.49 -6.93 4.79
C GLN A 239 15.01 -6.54 4.78
N PRO A 240 14.45 -5.99 5.88
CA PRO A 240 13.08 -5.50 5.90
C PRO A 240 12.80 -4.51 4.79
N THR A 241 11.72 -4.78 4.08
CA THR A 241 11.26 -4.01 2.93
C THR A 241 9.77 -3.71 3.06
N TYR A 242 9.43 -2.45 2.87
CA TYR A 242 8.05 -1.98 2.74
C TYR A 242 7.67 -1.93 1.25
N VAL A 243 6.40 -2.17 0.93
CA VAL A 243 5.90 -2.04 -0.44
C VAL A 243 4.85 -0.96 -0.46
N SER A 244 5.03 0.03 -1.34
CA SER A 244 4.03 1.07 -1.51
C SER A 244 3.53 1.05 -2.96
N PHE A 245 2.21 0.95 -3.11
CA PHE A 245 1.56 0.78 -4.40
C PHE A 245 0.56 1.92 -4.62
N ASP A 246 0.97 2.92 -5.39
CA ASP A 246 0.05 3.94 -5.88
C ASP A 246 -0.82 3.35 -7.01
N ILE A 247 -2.13 3.58 -6.96
CA ILE A 247 -3.03 3.11 -8.00
C ILE A 247 -2.79 3.84 -9.33
N ASP A 248 -2.21 5.04 -9.32
CA ASP A 248 -1.94 5.84 -10.51
C ASP A 248 -0.74 5.35 -11.34
N CYS A 249 0.03 4.38 -10.83
CA CYS A 249 1.01 3.66 -11.63
C CYS A 249 0.36 2.86 -12.78
N ILE A 250 -0.92 2.50 -12.62
CA ILE A 250 -1.75 1.82 -13.61
C ILE A 250 -2.36 2.87 -14.55
N ASP A 251 -2.40 2.55 -15.85
CA ASP A 251 -2.95 3.46 -16.86
C ASP A 251 -4.40 3.88 -16.52
N PRO A 252 -4.80 5.15 -16.73
CA PRO A 252 -6.14 5.65 -16.46
C PRO A 252 -7.26 4.92 -17.20
N ALA A 253 -6.96 4.18 -18.27
CA ALA A 253 -7.89 3.26 -18.92
C ALA A 253 -8.41 2.15 -17.96
N PHE A 254 -7.63 1.80 -16.94
CA PHE A 254 -7.98 0.79 -15.95
C PHE A 254 -8.19 1.36 -14.53
N ALA A 255 -7.51 2.45 -14.19
CA ALA A 255 -7.59 3.11 -12.88
C ALA A 255 -7.95 4.61 -13.00
N PRO A 256 -9.12 4.98 -13.57
CA PRO A 256 -9.50 6.38 -13.76
C PRO A 256 -9.71 7.16 -12.44
N GLY A 257 -10.00 6.44 -11.35
CA GLY A 257 -10.35 6.97 -10.05
C GLY A 257 -9.16 7.26 -9.15
N THR A 258 -8.30 8.19 -9.56
CA THR A 258 -7.13 8.66 -8.80
C THR A 258 -7.01 10.19 -8.81
N GLY A 259 -6.20 10.78 -7.95
CA GLY A 259 -5.96 12.24 -7.89
C GLY A 259 -5.19 12.79 -9.10
N THR A 260 -4.14 12.09 -9.53
CA THR A 260 -3.09 12.57 -10.47
C THR A 260 -2.83 11.56 -11.58
N PRO A 261 -3.72 11.42 -12.58
CA PRO A 261 -3.64 10.35 -13.56
C PRO A 261 -2.62 10.69 -14.64
N GLU A 262 -1.65 9.81 -14.87
CA GLU A 262 -0.71 9.91 -15.98
C GLU A 262 -0.95 8.80 -17.00
N ILE A 263 -1.05 9.13 -18.29
CA ILE A 263 -1.27 8.14 -19.35
C ILE A 263 -0.03 7.26 -19.60
N GLY A 264 -0.19 6.14 -20.30
CA GLY A 264 0.92 5.24 -20.68
C GLY A 264 1.44 4.39 -19.53
N GLY A 265 0.61 4.12 -18.52
CA GLY A 265 0.98 3.36 -17.32
C GLY A 265 0.94 1.84 -17.52
N PHE A 266 1.00 1.11 -16.41
CA PHE A 266 0.86 -0.35 -16.44
C PHE A 266 -0.56 -0.77 -16.82
N THR A 267 -0.68 -1.91 -17.48
CA THR A 267 -1.94 -2.66 -17.47
C THR A 267 -2.17 -3.33 -16.11
N THR A 268 -3.43 -3.65 -15.79
CA THR A 268 -3.77 -4.38 -14.56
C THR A 268 -3.07 -5.74 -14.46
N PHE A 269 -2.82 -6.40 -15.60
CA PHE A 269 -2.12 -7.68 -15.61
C PHE A 269 -0.63 -7.54 -15.28
N GLU A 270 0.02 -6.47 -15.75
CA GLU A 270 1.41 -6.17 -15.40
C GLU A 270 1.54 -5.82 -13.92
N ALA A 271 0.63 -5.01 -13.37
CA ALA A 271 0.56 -4.75 -11.93
C ALA A 271 0.47 -6.04 -11.09
N GLN A 272 -0.38 -7.01 -11.49
CA GLN A 272 -0.42 -8.31 -10.81
C GLN A 272 0.90 -9.09 -10.94
N GLN A 273 1.57 -9.03 -12.10
CA GLN A 273 2.86 -9.70 -12.28
C GLN A 273 3.97 -9.07 -11.43
N LEU A 274 3.99 -7.74 -11.31
CA LEU A 274 4.93 -6.99 -10.46
C LEU A 274 4.77 -7.41 -8.99
N VAL A 275 3.54 -7.41 -8.47
CA VAL A 275 3.27 -7.81 -7.08
C VAL A 275 3.66 -9.26 -6.83
N ARG A 276 3.36 -10.18 -7.76
CA ARG A 276 3.76 -11.59 -7.62
C ARG A 276 5.28 -11.78 -7.61
N ALA A 277 6.03 -10.90 -8.28
CA ALA A 277 7.49 -10.96 -8.29
C ALA A 277 8.14 -10.50 -6.97
N LEU A 278 7.35 -9.98 -6.02
CA LEU A 278 7.78 -9.69 -4.65
C LEU A 278 7.93 -10.96 -3.79
N ASP A 279 7.43 -12.11 -4.27
CA ASP A 279 7.44 -13.37 -3.53
C ASP A 279 8.84 -13.76 -3.01
N GLY A 280 8.91 -14.15 -1.74
CA GLY A 280 10.17 -14.52 -1.08
C GLY A 280 11.02 -13.36 -0.56
N LEU A 281 10.61 -12.10 -0.71
CA LEU A 281 11.24 -10.97 -0.04
C LEU A 281 10.84 -10.90 1.44
N ASN A 282 11.67 -10.26 2.27
CA ASN A 282 11.39 -9.97 3.67
C ASN A 282 10.48 -8.73 3.80
N LEU A 283 9.22 -8.90 3.44
CA LEU A 283 8.22 -7.85 3.49
C LEU A 283 7.72 -7.64 4.93
N ILE A 284 7.66 -6.38 5.37
CA ILE A 284 7.22 -5.99 6.72
C ILE A 284 5.90 -5.22 6.76
N GLY A 285 5.33 -4.93 5.60
CA GLY A 285 4.05 -4.23 5.44
C GLY A 285 3.90 -3.74 4.01
N ALA A 286 2.68 -3.34 3.66
CA ALA A 286 2.42 -2.68 2.39
C ALA A 286 1.23 -1.71 2.48
N ASP A 287 1.15 -0.77 1.55
CA ASP A 287 -0.03 0.07 1.32
C ASP A 287 -0.49 0.03 -0.14
N LEU A 288 -1.78 0.34 -0.34
CA LEU A 288 -2.36 0.69 -1.63
C LEU A 288 -3.10 2.01 -1.50
N VAL A 289 -2.64 3.05 -2.20
CA VAL A 289 -3.05 4.45 -1.98
C VAL A 289 -3.75 5.07 -3.20
N GLU A 290 -4.18 6.32 -3.06
CA GLU A 290 -4.72 7.21 -4.12
C GLU A 290 -6.00 6.76 -4.82
N VAL A 291 -6.65 5.67 -4.39
CA VAL A 291 -8.00 5.32 -4.84
C VAL A 291 -8.98 6.42 -4.42
N SER A 292 -9.50 7.15 -5.41
CA SER A 292 -10.37 8.31 -5.26
C SER A 292 -11.77 8.04 -5.83
N PRO A 293 -12.72 7.57 -5.00
CA PRO A 293 -14.08 7.22 -5.41
C PRO A 293 -14.87 8.30 -6.17
N PRO A 294 -14.71 9.62 -5.89
CA PRO A 294 -15.39 10.66 -6.67
C PRO A 294 -15.07 10.63 -8.17
N PHE A 295 -13.92 10.04 -8.55
CA PHE A 295 -13.49 9.87 -9.94
C PHE A 295 -13.64 8.42 -10.44
N ASP A 296 -14.29 7.55 -9.67
CA ASP A 296 -14.52 6.13 -9.99
C ASP A 296 -16.03 5.78 -10.00
N PRO A 297 -16.84 6.36 -10.91
CA PRO A 297 -18.29 6.22 -10.87
C PRO A 297 -18.79 4.78 -11.04
N SER A 298 -17.99 3.91 -11.67
CA SER A 298 -18.31 2.48 -11.84
C SER A 298 -17.73 1.58 -10.75
N GLY A 299 -16.87 2.09 -9.86
CA GLY A 299 -16.11 1.28 -8.91
C GLY A 299 -14.99 0.45 -9.55
N GLY A 300 -14.60 0.74 -10.80
CA GLY A 300 -13.58 -0.03 -11.51
C GLY A 300 -12.21 0.08 -10.84
N THR A 301 -11.84 1.29 -10.42
CA THR A 301 -10.54 1.57 -9.78
C THR A 301 -10.45 0.92 -8.41
N ALA A 302 -11.50 0.99 -7.60
CA ALA A 302 -11.53 0.31 -6.32
C ALA A 302 -11.54 -1.24 -6.49
N TRP A 303 -12.10 -1.77 -7.58
CA TRP A 303 -11.97 -3.21 -7.88
C TRP A 303 -10.53 -3.60 -8.25
N VAL A 304 -9.85 -2.77 -9.06
CA VAL A 304 -8.42 -2.96 -9.33
C VAL A 304 -7.62 -2.89 -8.04
N GLY A 305 -7.82 -1.84 -7.24
CA GLY A 305 -7.11 -1.62 -5.98
C GLY A 305 -7.25 -2.81 -5.03
N VAL A 306 -8.47 -3.30 -4.79
CA VAL A 306 -8.67 -4.43 -3.88
C VAL A 306 -8.16 -5.77 -4.44
N SER A 307 -8.12 -5.91 -5.76
CA SER A 307 -7.49 -7.07 -6.42
C SER A 307 -5.97 -7.06 -6.20
N ILE A 308 -5.32 -5.90 -6.34
CA ILE A 308 -3.91 -5.71 -6.03
C ILE A 308 -3.63 -5.90 -4.54
N MET A 309 -4.49 -5.38 -3.66
CA MET A 309 -4.39 -5.64 -2.21
C MET A 309 -4.42 -7.13 -1.89
N PHE A 310 -5.23 -7.93 -2.58
CA PHE A 310 -5.25 -9.38 -2.37
C PHE A 310 -3.97 -10.08 -2.87
N GLU A 311 -3.38 -9.61 -3.97
CA GLU A 311 -2.06 -10.07 -4.45
C GLU A 311 -0.97 -9.75 -3.40
N LEU A 312 -0.96 -8.51 -2.88
CA LEU A 312 -0.06 -8.06 -1.81
C LEU A 312 -0.24 -8.89 -0.54
N LEU A 313 -1.48 -9.12 -0.11
CA LEU A 313 -1.79 -9.93 1.07
C LEU A 313 -1.24 -11.36 0.93
N CYS A 314 -1.29 -11.96 -0.27
CA CYS A 314 -0.74 -13.29 -0.50
C CYS A 314 0.79 -13.33 -0.34
N VAL A 315 1.51 -12.34 -0.87
CA VAL A 315 2.98 -12.28 -0.71
C VAL A 315 3.39 -11.91 0.72
N LEU A 316 2.64 -11.02 1.40
CA LEU A 316 2.82 -10.69 2.80
C LEU A 316 2.62 -11.91 3.70
N ALA A 317 1.55 -12.69 3.49
CA ALA A 317 1.30 -13.91 4.27
C ALA A 317 2.44 -14.93 4.14
N LYS A 318 3.01 -15.09 2.94
CA LYS A 318 4.18 -15.95 2.72
C LYS A 318 5.44 -15.43 3.41
N SER A 319 5.75 -14.13 3.27
CA SER A 319 6.88 -13.48 3.96
C SER A 319 6.76 -13.66 5.47
N ARG A 320 5.59 -13.36 6.02
CA ARG A 320 5.30 -13.47 7.44
C ARG A 320 5.47 -14.91 7.95
N SER A 321 4.97 -15.90 7.20
CA SER A 321 5.10 -17.31 7.56
C SER A 321 6.54 -17.79 7.56
N ALA A 322 7.37 -17.30 6.65
CA ALA A 322 8.77 -17.68 6.59
C ALA A 322 9.58 -17.08 7.76
N ASN A 323 9.22 -15.87 8.20
CA ASN A 323 9.89 -15.17 9.31
C ASN A 323 9.35 -15.55 10.70
N HIS A 324 8.15 -16.14 10.77
CA HIS A 324 7.49 -16.57 12.00
C HIS A 324 6.84 -17.96 11.81
N PRO A 325 7.65 -19.05 11.75
CA PRO A 325 7.18 -20.40 11.49
C PRO A 325 6.33 -21.02 12.60
#